data_AF-A0A3D2WH30-F1
#
_entry.id   AF-A0A3D2WH30-F1
#
_cell.length_a   1.000
_cell.length_b   1.000
_cell.length_c   1.000
_cell.angle_alpha   90.00
_cell.angle_beta   90.00
_cell.angle_gamma   90.00
#
_symmetry.space_group_name_H-M   'P 1'
#
loop_
_entity.id
_entity.type
_entity.pdbx_description
1 polymer ?
#
loop_
_entity_poly.entity_id
_entity_poly.type
_entity_poly.pdbx_seq_one_letter_code
_entity_poly.pdbx_strand_id
1 'polypeptide(L)'
;MNDQNSKQLDTELRDWPELESTAEQMVPLIGSLYREKAIITSVFGRPIINRSPISILKAHKVAREMGQAISVLDTFPVLKAMSEMELGSARVDVGKLAVMYGALNVAQQNETGRLRGFLDKQLLCAKGTPPVLEEPRDVVLYGFGRIGRLLARILIEKAG
;
A
#
# COMPACT_ATOMS: atom_id res chain seq x y z
N MET A 1 35.82 -12.59 0.36
CA MET A 1 34.59 -12.22 -0.37
C MET A 1 33.39 -13.14 -0.08
N ASN A 2 33.58 -14.42 0.26
CA ASN A 2 32.46 -15.37 0.48
C ASN A 2 31.73 -15.26 1.84
N ASP A 3 32.37 -14.74 2.89
CA ASP A 3 31.79 -14.74 4.25
C ASP A 3 30.72 -13.69 4.52
N GLN A 4 30.66 -12.61 3.72
CA GLN A 4 29.58 -11.63 3.85
C GLN A 4 28.30 -12.11 3.16
N ASN A 5 28.43 -12.87 2.07
CA ASN A 5 27.30 -13.41 1.33
C ASN A 5 26.63 -14.56 2.09
N SER A 6 27.40 -15.40 2.80
CA SER A 6 26.85 -16.45 3.68
C SER A 6 26.13 -15.86 4.89
N LYS A 7 26.70 -14.86 5.56
CA LYS A 7 26.05 -14.17 6.69
C LYS A 7 24.79 -13.40 6.30
N GLN A 8 24.76 -12.79 5.10
CA GLN A 8 23.56 -12.15 4.56
C GLN A 8 22.49 -13.18 4.22
N LEU A 9 22.83 -14.28 3.55
CA LEU A 9 21.89 -15.38 3.29
C LEU A 9 21.32 -15.97 4.58
N ASP A 10 22.16 -16.22 5.59
CA ASP A 10 21.72 -16.80 6.87
C ASP A 10 20.80 -15.88 7.66
N THR A 11 20.97 -14.56 7.54
CA THR A 11 20.10 -13.55 8.17
C THR A 11 18.80 -13.40 7.38
N GLU A 12 18.87 -13.32 6.05
CA GLU A 12 17.70 -13.27 5.17
C GLU A 12 16.82 -14.53 5.31
N LEU A 13 17.42 -15.70 5.48
CA LEU A 13 16.70 -16.97 5.72
C LEU A 13 16.03 -17.03 7.10
N ARG A 14 16.60 -16.36 8.12
CA ARG A 14 16.01 -16.30 9.47
C ARG A 14 14.81 -15.36 9.54
N ASP A 15 14.86 -14.27 8.80
CA ASP A 15 13.79 -13.25 8.79
C ASP A 15 12.68 -13.60 7.78
N TRP A 16 12.96 -14.48 6.81
CA TRP A 16 12.00 -14.84 5.75
C TRP A 16 10.63 -15.32 6.26
N PRO A 17 10.53 -16.22 7.25
CA PRO A 17 9.23 -16.67 7.77
C PRO A 17 8.40 -15.55 8.38
N GLU A 18 9.04 -14.59 9.07
CA GLU A 18 8.36 -13.45 9.67
C GLU A 18 7.87 -12.47 8.58
N LEU A 19 8.70 -12.22 7.57
CA LEU A 19 8.31 -11.40 6.41
C LEU A 19 7.15 -12.05 5.64
N GLU A 20 7.18 -13.36 5.42
CA GLU A 20 6.13 -14.11 4.75
C GLU A 20 4.82 -14.07 5.54
N SER A 21 4.87 -14.38 6.84
CA SER A 21 3.70 -14.31 7.73
C SER A 21 3.11 -12.90 7.80
N THR A 22 3.95 -11.87 7.83
CA THR A 22 3.50 -10.47 7.81
C THR A 22 2.81 -10.15 6.48
N ALA A 23 3.40 -10.57 5.35
CA ALA A 23 2.82 -10.35 4.03
C ALA A 23 1.47 -11.07 3.85
N GLU A 24 1.29 -12.26 4.43
CA GLU A 24 0.00 -12.96 4.47
C GLU A 24 -1.06 -12.16 5.23
N GLN A 25 -0.69 -11.60 6.39
CA GLN A 25 -1.58 -10.74 7.19
C GLN A 25 -1.93 -9.42 6.48
N MET A 26 -1.08 -8.91 5.58
CA MET A 26 -1.37 -7.71 4.80
C MET A 26 -2.51 -7.91 3.79
N VAL A 27 -2.68 -9.11 3.23
CA VAL A 27 -3.67 -9.40 2.18
C VAL A 27 -5.10 -9.01 2.58
N PRO A 28 -5.65 -9.46 3.74
CA PRO A 28 -6.99 -9.07 4.14
C PRO A 28 -7.12 -7.57 4.42
N LEU A 29 -6.10 -6.93 5.00
CA LEU A 29 -6.10 -5.48 5.27
C LEU A 29 -6.16 -4.67 3.97
N ILE A 30 -5.34 -5.03 2.99
CA ILE A 30 -5.34 -4.40 1.66
C ILE A 30 -6.70 -4.60 0.97
N GLY A 31 -7.25 -5.82 1.06
CA GLY A 31 -8.55 -6.15 0.47
C GLY A 31 -9.70 -5.36 1.10
N SER A 32 -9.72 -5.22 2.43
CA SER A 32 -10.71 -4.40 3.15
C SER A 32 -10.59 -2.93 2.80
N LEU A 33 -9.37 -2.36 2.83
CA LEU A 33 -9.11 -0.98 2.41
C LEU A 33 -9.60 -0.69 0.98
N TYR A 34 -9.40 -1.62 0.05
CA TYR A 34 -9.88 -1.48 -1.32
C TYR A 34 -11.41 -1.57 -1.42
N ARG A 35 -12.04 -2.59 -0.83
CA ARG A 35 -13.48 -2.84 -1.02
C ARG A 35 -14.39 -1.94 -0.18
N GLU A 36 -13.98 -1.62 1.04
CA GLU A 36 -14.83 -0.88 1.99
C GLU A 36 -14.58 0.62 1.94
N LYS A 37 -13.35 1.04 1.59
CA LYS A 37 -12.95 2.45 1.60
C LYS A 37 -12.51 2.97 0.22
N ALA A 38 -12.52 2.14 -0.82
CA ALA A 38 -12.02 2.47 -2.15
C ALA A 38 -10.57 3.02 -2.14
N ILE A 39 -9.74 2.49 -1.23
CA ILE A 39 -8.34 2.89 -1.10
C ILE A 39 -7.47 1.95 -1.94
N ILE A 40 -6.76 2.52 -2.91
CA ILE A 40 -5.76 1.81 -3.70
C ILE A 40 -4.40 1.98 -3.02
N THR A 41 -3.87 0.88 -2.48
CA THR A 41 -2.56 0.86 -1.83
C THR A 41 -1.43 0.52 -2.80
N SER A 42 -0.27 1.12 -2.57
CA SER A 42 0.95 0.90 -3.36
C SER A 42 2.21 1.01 -2.52
N VAL A 43 3.31 0.46 -3.02
CA VAL A 43 4.66 0.57 -2.45
C VAL A 43 5.55 1.17 -3.52
N PHE A 44 6.00 2.42 -3.33
CA PHE A 44 6.83 3.16 -4.28
C PHE A 44 6.26 3.11 -5.71
N GLY A 45 4.98 3.43 -5.83
CA GLY A 45 4.24 3.44 -7.10
C GLY A 45 3.81 2.09 -7.66
N ARG A 46 4.23 0.95 -7.07
CA ARG A 46 3.73 -0.38 -7.46
C ARG A 46 2.44 -0.72 -6.69
N PRO A 47 1.29 -0.89 -7.36
CA PRO A 47 0.06 -1.29 -6.69
C PRO A 47 0.19 -2.67 -6.04
N ILE A 48 -0.31 -2.79 -4.81
CA ILE A 48 -0.32 -4.06 -4.04
C ILE A 48 -1.73 -4.64 -3.85
N ILE A 49 -2.75 -4.01 -4.45
CA ILE A 49 -4.13 -4.53 -4.48
C ILE A 49 -4.23 -5.83 -5.28
N ASN A 50 -5.01 -6.80 -4.79
CA ASN A 50 -5.21 -8.10 -5.44
C ASN A 50 -3.86 -8.78 -5.81
N ARG A 51 -2.91 -8.78 -4.87
CA ARG A 51 -1.58 -9.38 -5.01
C ARG A 51 -1.37 -10.47 -3.96
N SER A 52 -0.65 -11.52 -4.35
CA SER A 52 -0.22 -12.57 -3.42
C SER A 52 0.81 -12.04 -2.41
N PRO A 53 0.99 -12.70 -1.25
CA PRO A 53 2.04 -12.36 -0.29
C PRO A 53 3.43 -12.25 -0.94
N ILE A 54 3.77 -13.21 -1.80
CA ILE A 54 5.03 -13.20 -2.58
C ILE A 54 5.15 -11.95 -3.45
N SER A 55 4.05 -11.50 -4.08
CA SER A 55 4.07 -10.29 -4.91
C SER A 55 4.23 -9.02 -4.07
N ILE A 56 3.67 -9.00 -2.85
CA ILE A 56 3.85 -7.91 -1.88
C ILE A 56 5.32 -7.86 -1.43
N LEU A 57 5.93 -9.01 -1.09
CA LEU A 57 7.35 -9.10 -0.74
C LEU A 57 8.25 -8.61 -1.89
N LYS A 58 7.93 -9.01 -3.13
CA LYS A 58 8.64 -8.53 -4.32
C LYS A 58 8.53 -7.01 -4.51
N ALA A 59 7.37 -6.41 -4.22
CA ALA A 59 7.21 -4.96 -4.29
C ALA A 59 8.15 -4.23 -3.31
N HIS A 60 8.30 -4.74 -2.08
CA HIS A 60 9.25 -4.20 -1.10
C HIS A 60 10.71 -4.47 -1.48
N LYS A 61 11.00 -5.65 -2.03
CA LYS A 61 12.35 -5.97 -2.55
C LYS A 61 12.78 -4.96 -3.63
N VAL A 62 11.91 -4.66 -4.58
CA VAL A 62 12.19 -3.67 -5.64
C VAL A 62 12.42 -2.28 -5.04
N ALA A 63 11.65 -1.88 -4.02
CA ALA A 63 11.90 -0.61 -3.33
C ALA A 63 13.28 -0.56 -2.65
N ARG A 64 13.72 -1.68 -2.03
CA ARG A 64 15.08 -1.80 -1.47
C ARG A 64 16.17 -1.68 -2.53
N GLU A 65 15.99 -2.33 -3.67
CA GLU A 65 16.91 -2.22 -4.82
C GLU A 65 16.99 -0.78 -5.36
N MET A 66 15.93 0.03 -5.18
CA MET A 66 15.90 1.47 -5.49
C MET A 66 16.45 2.36 -4.37
N GLY A 67 17.09 1.77 -3.35
CA GLY A 67 17.72 2.51 -2.24
C GLY A 67 16.79 2.88 -1.09
N GLN A 68 15.57 2.36 -1.05
CA GLN A 68 14.64 2.59 0.06
C GLN A 68 14.78 1.48 1.09
N ALA A 69 15.30 1.79 2.28
CA ALA A 69 15.40 0.82 3.37
C ALA A 69 14.02 0.50 3.95
N ILE A 70 13.28 -0.41 3.31
CA ILE A 70 11.91 -0.76 3.67
C ILE A 70 11.60 -2.25 3.54
N SER A 71 10.77 -2.76 4.42
CA SER A 71 10.25 -4.11 4.46
C SER A 71 8.73 -4.12 4.69
N VAL A 72 8.13 -5.30 4.65
CA VAL A 72 6.72 -5.47 5.03
C VAL A 72 6.47 -5.16 6.51
N LEU A 73 7.48 -5.29 7.38
CA LEU A 73 7.38 -4.95 8.80
C LEU A 73 7.18 -3.44 9.01
N ASP A 74 7.70 -2.61 8.09
CA ASP A 74 7.57 -1.16 8.16
C ASP A 74 6.21 -0.68 7.64
N THR A 75 5.67 -1.33 6.59
CA THR A 75 4.40 -0.94 5.97
C THR A 75 3.18 -1.59 6.61
N PHE A 76 3.33 -2.73 7.29
CA PHE A 76 2.23 -3.42 7.96
C PHE A 76 1.55 -2.55 9.05
N PRO A 77 2.29 -1.89 9.96
CA PRO A 77 1.69 -0.96 10.92
C PRO A 77 0.91 0.18 10.26
N VAL A 78 1.38 0.68 9.11
CA VAL A 78 0.69 1.72 8.34
C VAL A 78 -0.66 1.21 7.83
N LEU A 79 -0.69 0.02 7.22
CA LEU A 79 -1.92 -0.60 6.72
C LEU A 79 -2.91 -0.87 7.87
N LYS A 80 -2.42 -1.38 8.99
CA LYS A 80 -3.25 -1.65 10.17
C LYS A 80 -3.89 -0.36 10.70
N ALA A 81 -3.10 0.69 10.90
CA ALA A 81 -3.61 1.98 11.35
C ALA A 81 -4.65 2.56 10.37
N MET A 82 -4.37 2.52 9.06
CA MET A 82 -5.34 2.96 8.04
C MET A 82 -6.64 2.14 8.04
N SER A 83 -6.56 0.83 8.33
CA SER A 83 -7.74 -0.03 8.41
C SER A 83 -8.68 0.36 9.56
N GLU A 84 -8.14 0.93 10.64
CA GLU A 84 -8.88 1.38 11.83
C GLU A 84 -9.33 2.84 11.74
N MET A 85 -8.87 3.60 10.74
CA MET A 85 -9.22 5.02 10.56
C MET A 85 -10.45 5.20 9.66
N GLU A 86 -11.26 6.22 9.93
CA GLU A 86 -12.32 6.66 9.01
C GLU A 86 -11.69 7.44 7.85
N LEU A 87 -11.45 6.74 6.75
CA LEU A 87 -10.83 7.27 5.53
C LEU A 87 -11.79 7.09 4.35
N GLY A 88 -11.80 8.09 3.47
CA GLY A 88 -12.47 8.07 2.19
C GLY A 88 -11.65 7.48 1.05
N SER A 89 -12.19 7.57 -0.17
CA SER A 89 -11.51 7.07 -1.37
C SER A 89 -10.20 7.81 -1.64
N ALA A 90 -9.12 7.05 -1.86
CA ALA A 90 -7.78 7.62 -2.08
C ALA A 90 -6.83 6.62 -2.76
N ARG A 91 -5.74 7.14 -3.33
CA ARG A 91 -4.56 6.33 -3.67
C ARG A 91 -3.46 6.64 -2.67
N VAL A 92 -2.99 5.62 -1.97
CA VAL A 92 -2.02 5.77 -0.89
C VAL A 92 -0.78 4.94 -1.18
N ASP A 93 0.39 5.58 -1.14
CA ASP A 93 1.68 4.90 -1.20
C ASP A 93 2.15 4.62 0.23
N VAL A 94 1.86 3.41 0.72
CA VAL A 94 2.20 3.01 2.10
C VAL A 94 3.70 2.86 2.30
N GLY A 95 4.45 2.61 1.22
CA GLY A 95 5.90 2.56 1.26
C GLY A 95 6.50 3.93 1.57
N LYS A 96 6.04 4.97 0.86
CA LYS A 96 6.46 6.35 1.14
C LYS A 96 6.07 6.80 2.54
N LEU A 97 4.85 6.50 2.99
CA LEU A 97 4.40 6.86 4.33
C LEU A 97 5.26 6.22 5.42
N ALA A 98 5.63 4.94 5.26
CA ALA A 98 6.49 4.25 6.20
C ALA A 98 7.89 4.89 6.27
N VAL A 99 8.50 5.22 5.12
CA VAL A 99 9.81 5.90 5.09
C VAL A 99 9.74 7.30 5.70
N MET A 100 8.71 8.09 5.34
CA MET A 100 8.51 9.42 5.91
C MET A 100 8.33 9.37 7.43
N TYR A 101 7.57 8.40 7.93
CA TYR A 101 7.35 8.20 9.36
C TYR A 101 8.63 7.74 10.08
N GLY A 102 9.39 6.82 9.48
CA GLY A 102 10.68 6.36 10.01
C GLY A 102 11.76 7.44 10.05
N ALA A 103 11.67 8.45 9.19
CA ALA A 103 12.58 9.60 9.16
C ALA A 103 12.27 10.67 10.23
N LEU A 104 11.14 10.56 10.95
CA LEU A 104 10.79 11.50 12.02
C LEU A 104 11.68 11.32 13.25
N ASN A 105 12.01 12.43 13.90
CA ASN A 105 12.82 12.43 15.11
C ASN A 105 12.04 11.78 16.27
N VAL A 106 12.73 11.18 17.24
CA VAL A 106 12.10 10.53 18.42
C VAL A 106 11.10 11.46 19.14
N ALA A 107 11.39 12.76 19.21
CA ALA A 107 10.47 13.76 19.79
C ALA A 107 9.17 13.91 18.97
N GLN A 108 9.25 13.89 17.64
CA GLN A 108 8.09 13.96 16.74
C GLN A 108 7.30 12.64 16.74
N GLN A 109 7.97 11.52 17.01
CA GLN A 109 7.32 10.24 17.24
C GLN A 109 6.60 10.19 18.60
N ASN A 110 6.80 11.10 19.55
CA ASN A 110 6.18 11.03 20.90
C ASN A 110 4.88 11.85 21.07
N GLU A 111 4.35 12.46 20.02
CA GLU A 111 3.05 13.16 20.04
C GLU A 111 1.86 12.16 19.95
N THR A 112 0.69 12.52 20.49
CA THR A 112 -0.39 11.57 20.81
C THR A 112 -0.85 10.74 19.60
N GLY A 113 -0.58 9.43 19.66
CA GLY A 113 -0.94 8.43 18.65
C GLY A 113 0.17 7.98 17.70
N ARG A 114 1.40 8.54 17.81
CA ARG A 114 2.61 8.20 17.02
C ARG A 114 2.36 8.11 15.51
N LEU A 115 2.07 6.91 15.02
CA LEU A 115 1.76 6.63 13.63
C LEU A 115 0.38 7.17 13.21
N ARG A 116 -0.64 7.01 14.06
CA ARG A 116 -2.01 7.45 13.74
C ARG A 116 -2.08 8.97 13.61
N GLY A 117 -1.42 9.72 14.49
CA GLY A 117 -1.35 11.18 14.42
C GLY A 117 -0.60 11.67 13.18
N PHE A 118 0.48 10.97 12.78
CA PHE A 118 1.15 11.24 11.52
C PHE A 118 0.24 10.99 10.31
N LEU A 119 -0.45 9.83 10.28
CA LEU A 119 -1.37 9.48 9.20
C LEU A 119 -2.57 10.42 9.14
N ASP A 120 -3.11 10.87 10.27
CA ASP A 120 -4.19 11.86 10.33
C ASP A 120 -3.79 13.18 9.64
N LYS A 121 -2.53 13.61 9.83
CA LYS A 121 -1.97 14.80 9.17
C LYS A 121 -1.76 14.56 7.67
N GLN A 122 -1.20 13.41 7.28
CA GLN A 122 -0.88 13.11 5.87
C GLN A 122 -2.11 12.77 5.01
N LEU A 123 -3.12 12.14 5.60
CA LEU A 123 -4.32 11.65 4.91
C LEU A 123 -5.54 12.56 5.12
N LEU A 124 -5.32 13.81 5.55
CA LEU A 124 -6.40 14.76 5.80
C LEU A 124 -7.30 14.95 4.58
N CYS A 125 -6.72 15.05 3.38
CA CYS A 125 -7.48 15.19 2.13
C CYS A 125 -8.31 13.95 1.76
N ALA A 126 -8.02 12.79 2.35
CA ALA A 126 -8.82 11.59 2.15
C ALA A 126 -10.00 11.52 3.13
N LYS A 127 -10.02 12.33 4.20
CA LYS A 127 -11.15 12.40 5.13
C LYS A 127 -12.31 13.16 4.50
N GLY A 128 -13.49 12.56 4.51
CA GLY A 128 -14.71 13.17 3.96
C GLY A 128 -14.92 12.95 2.46
N THR A 129 -13.99 12.31 1.76
CA THR A 129 -14.25 11.85 0.38
C THR A 129 -15.12 10.60 0.45
N PRO A 130 -16.31 10.56 -0.17
CA PRO A 130 -17.12 9.35 -0.12
C PRO A 130 -16.37 8.18 -0.80
N PRO A 131 -16.43 6.96 -0.24
CA PRO A 131 -15.74 5.79 -0.80
C PRO A 131 -16.33 5.36 -2.15
N VAL A 132 -17.60 5.70 -2.41
CA VAL A 132 -18.31 5.45 -3.65
C VAL A 132 -18.85 6.79 -4.15
N LEU A 133 -18.84 7.03 -5.47
CA LEU A 133 -19.58 8.16 -6.03
C LEU A 133 -21.03 8.05 -5.56
N GLU A 134 -21.57 9.09 -4.93
CA GLU A 134 -22.94 9.06 -4.38
C GLU A 134 -23.99 8.65 -5.43
N GLU A 135 -23.69 8.92 -6.71
CA GLU A 135 -24.52 8.51 -7.84
C GLU A 135 -23.69 7.76 -8.90
N PRO A 136 -24.25 6.66 -9.46
CA PRO A 136 -23.69 6.01 -10.64
C PRO A 136 -23.50 7.02 -11.77
N ARG A 137 -22.33 7.04 -12.40
CA ARG A 137 -22.07 7.87 -13.57
C ARG A 137 -22.26 7.07 -14.85
N ASP A 138 -23.23 7.47 -15.65
CA ASP A 138 -23.41 6.94 -16.99
C ASP A 138 -22.28 7.43 -17.91
N VAL A 139 -21.61 6.48 -18.57
CA VAL A 139 -20.51 6.77 -19.50
C VAL A 139 -20.89 6.28 -20.88
N VAL A 140 -21.00 7.19 -21.85
CA VAL A 140 -21.21 6.86 -23.27
C VAL A 140 -19.88 6.98 -24.01
N LEU A 141 -19.36 5.88 -24.54
CA LEU A 141 -18.16 5.87 -25.37
C LEU A 141 -18.53 6.05 -26.85
N TYR A 142 -18.31 7.24 -27.38
CA TYR A 142 -18.43 7.48 -28.82
C TYR A 142 -17.18 6.98 -29.56
N GLY A 143 -17.36 6.17 -30.61
CA GLY A 143 -16.25 5.59 -31.38
C GLY A 143 -15.68 4.30 -30.78
N PHE A 144 -16.47 3.21 -30.78
CA PHE A 144 -16.11 1.91 -30.20
C PHE A 144 -15.20 1.03 -31.09
N GLY A 145 -14.08 1.61 -31.53
CA GLY A 145 -13.04 0.93 -32.31
C GLY A 145 -12.01 0.20 -31.44
N ARG A 146 -10.73 0.19 -31.86
CA ARG A 146 -9.63 -0.43 -31.09
C ARG A 146 -9.43 0.25 -29.73
N ILE A 147 -9.37 1.59 -29.72
CA ILE A 147 -9.17 2.38 -28.50
C ILE A 147 -10.41 2.32 -27.60
N GLY A 148 -11.62 2.44 -28.17
CA GLY A 148 -12.87 2.38 -27.39
C GLY A 148 -13.03 1.06 -26.62
N ARG A 149 -12.66 -0.08 -27.23
CA ARG A 149 -12.65 -1.39 -26.55
C ARG A 149 -11.60 -1.51 -25.46
N LEU A 150 -10.41 -0.95 -25.67
CA LEU A 150 -9.37 -0.88 -24.64
C LEU A 150 -9.83 -0.05 -23.44
N LEU A 151 -10.41 1.12 -23.70
CA LEU A 151 -10.94 2.00 -22.67
C LEU A 151 -12.06 1.32 -21.88
N ALA A 152 -13.02 0.70 -22.57
CA ALA A 152 -14.10 -0.06 -21.94
C ALA A 152 -13.57 -1.20 -21.06
N ARG A 153 -12.54 -1.93 -21.53
CA ARG A 153 -11.91 -2.98 -20.73
C ARG A 153 -11.29 -2.44 -19.45
N ILE A 154 -10.59 -1.31 -19.52
CA ILE A 154 -10.00 -0.65 -18.34
C ILE A 154 -11.09 -0.15 -17.39
N LEU A 155 -12.19 0.42 -17.92
CA LEU A 155 -13.31 0.88 -17.11
C LEU A 155 -13.98 -0.29 -16.37
N ILE A 156 -14.21 -1.40 -17.06
CA ILE A 156 -14.78 -2.63 -16.46
C ILE A 156 -13.82 -3.23 -15.43
N GLU A 157 -12.52 -3.32 -15.73
CA GLU A 157 -11.50 -3.86 -14.81
C GLU A 157 -11.37 -3.03 -13.53
N LYS A 158 -11.60 -1.71 -13.61
CA LYS A 158 -11.56 -0.81 -12.44
C LYS A 158 -12.87 -0.70 -11.68
N ALA A 159 -13.98 -1.11 -12.29
CA ALA A 159 -15.30 -1.13 -11.66
C ALA A 159 -15.59 -2.45 -10.92
N GLY A 160 -14.74 -3.47 -11.10
CA GLY A 160 -14.83 -4.79 -10.46
C GLY A 160 -14.04 -4.93 -9.16
#